data_AF-A0A0S8AR10-F1
#
_entry.id   AF-A0A0S8AR10-F1
#
_cell.length_a   1.000
_cell.length_b   1.000
_cell.length_c   1.000
_cell.angle_alpha   90.00
_cell.angle_beta   90.00
_cell.angle_gamma   90.00
#
_symmetry.space_group_name_H-M   'P 1'
#
loop_
_entity.id
_entity.type
_entity.pdbx_description
1 polymer ?
#
loop_
_entity_poly.entity_id
_entity_poly.type
_entity_poly.pdbx_seq_one_letter_code
_entity_poly.pdbx_strand_id
1 'polypeptide(L)'
;MLTGFPYDNVVAGVMVLAVGFLIHWVGQGVSVFDWRLATRLGLQEKGMPAEYRVYEHAIAVADVAIGWVYGIAGLGLMLGASWGYELAWIPGSILVYHAVSFWAWTGNARRSGVVLATGRQPVRAAWALANLLTGLLALFVAWNGP
;
A
#
# COMPACT_ATOMS: atom_id res chain seq x y z
N MET A 1 8.48 1.95 -26.86
CA MET A 1 7.75 1.37 -25.73
C MET A 1 8.20 -0.06 -25.55
N LEU A 2 8.71 -0.40 -24.37
CA LEU A 2 9.03 -1.78 -24.01
C LEU A 2 7.86 -2.31 -23.17
N THR A 3 7.01 -3.14 -23.75
CA THR A 3 6.02 -3.89 -22.95
C THR A 3 6.76 -5.00 -22.20
N GLY A 4 6.59 -5.10 -20.89
CA GLY A 4 7.16 -6.20 -20.11
C GLY A 4 6.52 -7.54 -20.45
N PHE A 5 5.21 -7.51 -20.73
CA PHE A 5 4.40 -8.62 -21.23
C PHE A 5 3.06 -8.07 -21.79
N PRO A 6 2.26 -8.88 -22.53
CA PRO A 6 0.98 -8.41 -23.06
C PRO A 6 0.03 -7.91 -21.98
N TYR A 7 -0.54 -6.72 -22.17
CA TYR A 7 -1.48 -6.07 -21.25
C TYR A 7 -0.91 -5.78 -19.84
N ASP A 8 0.41 -5.54 -19.74
CA ASP A 8 1.07 -5.14 -18.50
C ASP A 8 0.42 -3.93 -17.82
N ASN A 9 -0.03 -2.94 -18.61
CA ASN A 9 -0.79 -1.79 -18.13
C ASN A 9 -2.14 -2.19 -17.49
N VAL A 10 -2.88 -3.13 -18.07
CA VAL A 10 -4.16 -3.58 -17.51
C VAL A 10 -3.92 -4.37 -16.22
N VAL A 11 -2.93 -5.25 -16.20
CA VAL A 11 -2.57 -6.02 -15.00
C VAL A 11 -2.11 -5.08 -13.89
N ALA A 12 -1.24 -4.12 -14.19
CA ALA A 12 -0.81 -3.10 -13.24
C ALA A 12 -2.00 -2.29 -12.72
N GLY A 13 -2.90 -1.85 -13.60
CA GLY A 13 -4.09 -1.09 -13.22
C GLY A 13 -5.03 -1.87 -12.29
N VAL A 14 -5.29 -3.14 -12.59
CA VAL A 14 -6.08 -4.04 -11.73
C VAL A 14 -5.40 -4.24 -10.38
N MET A 15 -4.08 -4.46 -10.35
CA MET A 15 -3.33 -4.62 -9.11
C MET A 15 -3.34 -3.35 -8.27
N VAL A 16 -3.13 -2.18 -8.87
CA VAL A 16 -3.20 -0.88 -8.18
C VAL A 16 -4.60 -0.62 -7.62
N LEU A 17 -5.66 -0.98 -8.34
CA LEU A 17 -7.02 -0.89 -7.83
C LEU A 17 -7.28 -1.84 -6.67
N ALA A 18 -6.95 -3.13 -6.82
CA ALA A 18 -7.23 -4.12 -5.80
C ALA A 18 -6.39 -3.90 -4.53
N VAL A 19 -5.08 -3.76 -4.69
CA VAL A 19 -4.13 -3.66 -3.59
C VAL A 19 -4.13 -2.24 -3.02
N GLY A 20 -3.92 -1.23 -3.87
CA GLY A 20 -3.80 0.17 -3.43
C GLY A 20 -5.15 0.79 -3.06
N PHE A 21 -6.16 0.70 -3.92
CA PHE A 21 -7.42 1.38 -3.65
C PHE A 21 -8.35 0.58 -2.71
N LEU A 22 -8.70 -0.65 -3.07
CA LEU A 22 -9.74 -1.40 -2.33
C LEU A 22 -9.27 -1.92 -0.98
N ILE A 23 -8.02 -2.35 -0.85
CA ILE A 23 -7.53 -2.91 0.41
C ILE A 23 -6.76 -1.86 1.21
N HIS A 24 -5.75 -1.20 0.62
CA HIS A 24 -4.94 -0.21 1.35
C HIS A 24 -5.76 1.03 1.71
N TRP A 25 -6.33 1.75 0.74
CA TRP A 25 -7.05 3.00 1.02
C TRP A 25 -8.32 2.80 1.86
N VAL A 26 -9.16 1.81 1.55
CA VAL A 26 -10.35 1.51 2.38
C VAL A 26 -9.95 1.03 3.78
N GLY A 27 -8.95 0.16 3.90
CA GLY A 27 -8.47 -0.33 5.20
C GLY A 27 -7.92 0.78 6.08
N GLN A 28 -7.19 1.73 5.49
CA GLN A 28 -6.75 2.94 6.20
C GLN A 28 -7.93 3.86 6.56
N GLY A 29 -8.94 3.95 5.69
CA GLY A 29 -10.21 4.62 5.99
C GLY A 29 -10.86 4.09 7.27
N VAL A 30 -10.96 2.77 7.43
CA VAL A 30 -11.46 2.16 8.67
C VAL A 30 -10.60 2.55 9.86
N SER A 31 -9.27 2.59 9.70
CA SER A 31 -8.32 2.98 10.76
C SER A 31 -8.46 4.45 11.18
N VAL A 32 -8.87 5.34 10.26
CA VAL A 32 -9.15 6.75 10.55
C VAL A 32 -10.47 6.91 11.30
N PHE A 33 -11.55 6.28 10.82
CA PHE A 33 -12.89 6.52 11.36
C PHE A 33 -13.24 5.66 12.59
N ASP A 34 -12.71 4.43 12.68
CA ASP A 34 -12.96 3.54 13.80
C ASP A 34 -11.75 2.64 14.09
N TRP A 35 -10.84 3.15 14.92
CA TRP A 35 -9.66 2.40 15.37
C TRP A 35 -10.03 1.07 16.05
N ARG A 36 -11.16 1.00 16.77
CA ARG A 36 -11.55 -0.23 17.47
C ARG A 36 -11.97 -1.30 16.47
N LEU A 37 -12.73 -0.92 15.44
CA LEU A 37 -13.07 -1.80 14.33
C LEU A 37 -11.81 -2.22 13.57
N ALA A 38 -10.90 -1.29 13.27
CA ALA A 38 -9.64 -1.58 12.60
C ALA A 38 -8.79 -2.62 13.37
N THR A 39 -8.71 -2.51 14.71
CA THR A 39 -8.05 -3.52 15.54
C THR A 39 -8.78 -4.88 15.50
N ARG A 40 -10.11 -4.89 15.53
CA ARG A 40 -10.90 -6.15 15.45
C ARG A 40 -10.73 -6.87 14.11
N LEU A 41 -10.62 -6.11 13.03
CA LEU A 41 -10.37 -6.62 11.68
C LEU A 41 -8.90 -7.00 11.43
N GLY A 42 -8.00 -6.76 12.40
CA GLY A 42 -6.57 -7.04 12.26
C GLY A 42 -5.80 -6.02 11.42
N LEU A 43 -6.45 -4.94 11.00
CA LEU A 43 -5.84 -3.81 10.26
C LEU A 43 -4.89 -3.01 11.15
N GLN A 44 -5.15 -2.96 12.46
CA GLN A 44 -4.31 -2.27 13.45
C GLN A 44 -3.90 -3.19 14.61
N GLU A 45 -2.78 -2.89 15.24
CA GLU A 45 -2.26 -3.69 16.35
C GLU A 45 -3.12 -3.59 17.61
N LYS A 46 -3.28 -4.74 18.29
CA LYS A 46 -3.92 -4.80 19.60
C LYS A 46 -2.91 -4.46 20.68
N GLY A 47 -3.27 -3.55 21.59
CA GLY A 47 -2.42 -3.21 22.74
C GLY A 47 -1.17 -2.41 22.37
N MET A 48 -1.19 -1.71 21.23
CA MET A 48 -0.12 -0.83 20.81
C MET A 48 0.12 0.29 21.85
N PRO A 49 1.37 0.60 22.22
CA PRO A 49 1.72 1.80 23.00
C PRO A 49 1.12 3.07 22.39
N ALA A 50 0.79 4.05 23.24
CA ALA A 50 0.05 5.24 22.82
C ALA A 50 0.82 6.06 21.78
N GLU A 51 2.13 6.16 21.93
CA GLU A 51 3.04 6.86 21.01
C GLU A 51 3.02 6.27 19.60
N TYR A 52 3.02 4.94 19.47
CA TYR A 52 2.92 4.28 18.17
C TYR A 52 1.52 4.41 17.59
N ARG A 53 0.49 4.39 18.44
CA ARG A 53 -0.90 4.58 17.99
C ARG A 53 -1.10 5.95 17.35
N VAL A 54 -0.58 7.01 17.96
CA VAL A 54 -0.67 8.37 17.40
C VAL A 54 0.03 8.44 16.05
N TYR A 55 1.25 7.88 15.96
CA TYR A 55 2.02 7.82 14.73
C TYR A 55 1.29 7.05 13.61
N GLU A 56 0.81 5.84 13.90
CA GLU A 56 0.09 4.99 12.93
C GLU A 56 -1.24 5.60 12.50
N HIS A 57 -1.94 6.30 13.40
CA HIS A 57 -3.15 7.02 13.04
C HIS A 57 -2.86 8.21 12.12
N ALA A 58 -1.76 8.94 12.35
CA ALA A 58 -1.33 10.01 11.46
C ALA A 58 -0.97 9.48 10.06
N ILE A 59 -0.32 8.31 9.98
CA ILE A 59 -0.09 7.61 8.71
C ILE A 59 -1.41 7.24 8.05
N ALA A 60 -2.35 6.65 8.78
CA ALA A 60 -3.66 6.28 8.22
C ALA A 60 -4.39 7.50 7.62
N VAL A 61 -4.31 8.67 8.27
CA VAL A 61 -4.87 9.93 7.74
C VAL A 61 -4.15 10.34 6.45
N ALA A 62 -2.82 10.30 6.42
CA ALA A 62 -2.05 10.62 5.21
C ALA A 62 -2.37 9.67 4.05
N ASP A 63 -2.45 8.37 4.33
CA ASP A 63 -2.77 7.33 3.36
C ASP A 63 -4.19 7.51 2.79
N VAL A 64 -5.16 7.92 3.61
CA VAL A 64 -6.52 8.23 3.15
C VAL A 64 -6.55 9.51 2.30
N ALA A 65 -5.79 10.53 2.71
CA ALA A 65 -5.74 11.81 2.00
C ALA A 65 -5.12 11.70 0.60
N ILE A 66 -4.19 10.78 0.39
CA ILE A 66 -3.47 10.59 -0.89
C ILE A 66 -3.97 9.36 -1.65
N GLY A 67 -4.42 8.31 -0.97
CA GLY A 67 -4.68 7.01 -1.58
C GLY A 67 -5.86 6.94 -2.55
N TRP A 68 -6.70 7.97 -2.65
CA TRP A 68 -7.69 8.03 -3.75
C TRP A 68 -7.01 8.07 -5.13
N VAL A 69 -5.75 8.53 -5.20
CA VAL A 69 -4.93 8.51 -6.43
C VAL A 69 -4.71 7.08 -6.96
N TYR A 70 -4.71 6.05 -6.09
CA TYR A 70 -4.67 4.64 -6.53
C TYR A 70 -5.82 4.34 -7.50
N GLY A 71 -7.03 4.80 -7.18
CA GLY A 71 -8.23 4.56 -7.97
C GLY A 71 -8.12 5.16 -9.38
N ILE A 72 -7.72 6.42 -9.46
CA ILE A 72 -7.62 7.15 -10.73
C ILE A 72 -6.48 6.59 -11.57
N ALA A 73 -5.30 6.40 -10.99
CA ALA A 73 -4.16 5.83 -11.70
C ALA A 73 -4.47 4.42 -12.23
N GLY A 74 -5.09 3.57 -11.41
CA GLY A 74 -5.45 2.21 -11.80
C GLY A 74 -6.46 2.16 -12.96
N LEU A 75 -7.49 3.02 -12.94
CA LEU A 75 -8.42 3.14 -14.06
C LEU A 75 -7.73 3.70 -15.32
N GLY A 76 -6.89 4.71 -15.18
CA GLY A 76 -6.12 5.28 -16.29
C GLY A 76 -5.23 4.25 -16.99
N LEU A 77 -4.53 3.42 -16.20
CA LEU A 77 -3.73 2.32 -16.70
C LEU A 77 -4.56 1.28 -17.45
N MET A 78 -5.72 0.88 -16.92
CA MET A 78 -6.63 -0.07 -17.59
C MET A 78 -7.16 0.45 -18.92
N LEU A 79 -7.40 1.76 -19.01
CA LEU A 79 -7.87 2.42 -20.23
C LEU A 79 -6.73 2.71 -21.23
N GLY A 80 -5.47 2.50 -20.84
CA GLY A 80 -4.31 2.85 -21.65
C GLY A 80 -4.16 4.37 -21.86
N ALA A 81 -4.67 5.18 -20.92
CA ALA A 81 -4.57 6.63 -21.01
C ALA A 81 -3.18 7.12 -20.55
N SER A 82 -2.55 8.02 -21.31
CA SER A 82 -1.17 8.51 -21.03
C SER A 82 -1.01 9.06 -19.61
N TRP A 83 -1.96 9.88 -19.15
CA TRP A 83 -1.97 10.40 -17.78
C TRP A 83 -2.03 9.30 -16.70
N GLY A 84 -2.55 8.11 -17.04
CA GLY A 84 -2.57 6.96 -16.14
C GLY A 84 -1.17 6.42 -15.85
N TYR A 85 -0.29 6.42 -16.85
CA TYR A 85 1.10 6.02 -16.71
C TYR A 85 1.90 7.05 -15.91
N GLU A 86 1.70 8.35 -16.17
CA GLU A 86 2.31 9.42 -15.39
C GLU A 86 1.89 9.36 -13.92
N LEU A 87 0.58 9.20 -13.66
CA LEU A 87 0.08 9.10 -12.29
C LEU A 87 0.56 7.84 -11.58
N ALA A 88 0.84 6.74 -12.29
CA ALA A 88 1.27 5.46 -11.71
C ALA A 88 2.60 5.53 -10.94
N TRP A 89 3.42 6.56 -11.16
CA TRP A 89 4.59 6.88 -10.34
C TRP A 89 4.26 7.05 -8.85
N ILE A 90 3.17 7.75 -8.55
CA ILE A 90 2.74 8.04 -7.18
C ILE A 90 2.35 6.76 -6.44
N PRO A 91 1.33 5.98 -6.88
CA PRO A 91 0.94 4.76 -6.19
C PRO A 91 2.05 3.72 -6.20
N GLY A 92 2.83 3.62 -7.29
CA GLY A 92 3.98 2.73 -7.38
C GLY A 92 5.00 3.01 -6.28
N SER A 93 5.39 4.28 -6.11
CA SER A 93 6.36 4.70 -5.10
C SER A 93 5.83 4.49 -3.67
N ILE A 94 4.57 4.84 -3.42
CA ILE A 94 3.98 4.71 -2.08
C ILE A 94 3.88 3.23 -1.66
N LEU A 95 3.46 2.34 -2.56
CA LEU A 95 3.38 0.90 -2.27
C LEU A 95 4.75 0.27 -1.99
N VAL A 96 5.78 0.63 -2.77
CA VAL A 96 7.17 0.20 -2.49
C VAL A 96 7.63 0.76 -1.14
N TYR A 97 7.39 2.04 -0.88
CA TYR A 97 7.72 2.69 0.40
C TYR A 97 7.09 1.97 1.59
N HIS A 98 5.80 1.64 1.53
CA HIS A 98 5.13 0.92 2.62
C HIS A 98 5.73 -0.47 2.84
N ALA A 99 6.04 -1.20 1.76
CA ALA A 99 6.65 -2.52 1.87
C ALA A 99 8.03 -2.46 2.54
N VAL A 100 8.90 -1.53 2.10
CA VAL A 100 10.23 -1.34 2.69
C VAL A 100 10.12 -0.89 4.15
N SER A 101 9.23 0.07 4.43
CA SER A 101 9.00 0.60 5.78
C SER A 101 8.49 -0.48 6.72
N PHE A 102 7.61 -1.38 6.27
CA PHE A 102 7.13 -2.51 7.07
C PHE A 102 8.29 -3.39 7.54
N TRP A 103 9.21 -3.76 6.64
CA TRP A 103 10.35 -4.61 6.98
C TRP A 103 11.34 -3.91 7.92
N ALA A 104 11.64 -2.64 7.65
CA ALA A 104 12.52 -1.83 8.49
C ALA A 104 11.94 -1.66 9.89
N TRP A 105 10.67 -1.25 9.99
CA TRP A 105 9.94 -1.08 11.25
C TRP A 105 9.87 -2.38 12.05
N THR A 106 9.41 -3.47 11.42
CA THR A 106 9.30 -4.77 12.08
C THR A 106 10.66 -5.27 12.57
N GLY A 107 11.72 -5.07 11.77
CA GLY A 107 13.08 -5.41 12.16
C GLY A 107 13.56 -4.62 13.38
N ASN A 108 13.33 -3.31 13.39
CA ASN A 108 13.72 -2.42 14.48
C ASN A 108 12.93 -2.71 15.76
N ALA A 109 11.60 -2.88 15.67
CA ALA A 109 10.75 -3.22 16.80
C ALA A 109 11.19 -4.53 17.49
N ARG A 110 11.55 -5.55 16.70
CA ARG A 110 12.10 -6.80 17.24
C ARG A 110 13.42 -6.59 17.98
N ARG A 111 14.34 -5.79 17.40
CA ARG A 111 15.64 -5.50 18.03
C ARG A 111 15.50 -4.65 19.30
N SER A 112 14.49 -3.80 19.39
CA SER A 112 14.20 -2.99 20.58
C SER A 112 13.40 -3.73 21.65
N GLY A 113 13.13 -5.03 21.47
CA GLY A 113 12.36 -5.86 22.42
C GLY A 113 10.86 -5.59 22.42
N VAL A 114 10.35 -4.77 21.49
CA VAL A 114 8.91 -4.50 21.36
C VAL A 114 8.25 -5.69 20.68
N VAL A 115 7.33 -6.35 21.39
CA VAL A 115 6.56 -7.47 20.86
C VAL A 115 5.27 -6.95 20.26
N LEU A 116 5.29 -6.67 18.96
CA LEU A 116 4.08 -6.40 18.19
C LEU A 116 3.51 -7.71 17.63
N ALA A 117 2.17 -7.82 17.55
CA ALA A 117 1.54 -8.99 16.92
C ALA A 117 1.86 -9.03 15.41
N THR A 118 2.09 -7.87 14.80
CA THR A 118 2.56 -7.64 13.43
C THR A 118 3.73 -8.53 13.03
N GLY A 119 4.71 -8.64 13.93
CA GLY A 119 5.95 -9.36 13.67
C GLY A 119 5.77 -10.88 13.63
N ARG A 120 4.60 -11.41 13.98
CA ARG A 120 4.35 -12.87 14.06
C ARG A 120 3.26 -13.33 13.08
N GLN A 121 2.65 -12.44 12.31
CA GLN A 121 1.54 -12.77 11.42
C GLN A 121 1.99 -12.90 9.97
N PRO A 122 1.89 -14.09 9.35
CA PRO A 122 2.30 -14.30 7.96
C PRO A 122 1.49 -13.46 6.97
N VAL A 123 0.24 -13.11 7.32
CA VAL A 123 -0.65 -12.29 6.49
C VAL A 123 -0.08 -10.90 6.25
N ARG A 124 0.53 -10.25 7.25
CA ARG A 124 1.10 -8.90 7.07
C ARG A 124 2.39 -8.91 6.25
N ALA A 125 3.20 -9.96 6.37
CA ALA A 125 4.34 -10.18 5.49
C ALA A 125 3.91 -10.40 4.04
N ALA A 126 2.86 -11.21 3.81
CA ALA A 126 2.28 -11.40 2.49
C ALA A 126 1.70 -10.09 1.93
N TRP A 127 1.06 -9.28 2.77
CA TRP A 127 0.57 -7.96 2.40
C TRP A 127 1.68 -7.00 1.98
N ALA A 128 2.77 -6.93 2.76
CA ALA A 128 3.94 -6.13 2.40
C ALA A 128 4.57 -6.60 1.07
N LEU A 129 4.59 -7.91 0.81
CA LEU A 129 5.05 -8.45 -0.46
C LEU A 129 4.10 -8.06 -1.62
N ALA A 130 2.78 -8.12 -1.41
CA ALA A 130 1.80 -7.71 -2.42
C ALA A 130 1.95 -6.23 -2.78
N ASN A 131 2.18 -5.36 -1.78
CA ASN A 131 2.50 -3.96 -1.98
C ASN A 131 3.79 -3.79 -2.79
N LEU A 132 4.85 -4.51 -2.44
CA LEU A 132 6.12 -4.43 -3.15
C LEU A 132 5.97 -4.81 -4.63
N LEU A 133 5.35 -5.96 -4.92
CA LEU A 133 5.20 -6.46 -6.28
C LEU A 133 4.30 -5.56 -7.11
N THR A 134 3.18 -5.09 -6.53
CA THR A 134 2.28 -4.15 -7.20
C THR A 134 2.96 -2.82 -7.47
N GLY A 135 3.70 -2.30 -6.48
CA GLY A 135 4.42 -1.05 -6.60
C GLY A 135 5.51 -1.10 -7.67
N LEU A 136 6.32 -2.17 -7.68
CA LEU A 136 7.36 -2.37 -8.70
C LEU A 136 6.75 -2.52 -10.10
N LEU A 137 5.63 -3.24 -10.24
CA LEU A 137 4.94 -3.36 -11.52
C LEU A 137 4.39 -2.02 -11.99
N ALA A 138 3.76 -1.24 -11.11
CA ALA A 138 3.25 0.09 -11.43
C ALA A 138 4.37 1.04 -11.87
N LEU A 139 5.52 1.03 -11.18
CA LEU A 139 6.69 1.82 -11.56
C LEU A 139 7.29 1.37 -12.89
N PHE A 140 7.35 0.05 -13.13
CA PHE A 140 7.80 -0.49 -14.40
C PHE A 140 6.91 -0.02 -15.56
N VAL A 141 5.59 -0.09 -15.39
CA VAL A 141 4.63 0.37 -16.41
C VAL A 141 4.71 1.89 -16.58
N ALA A 142 4.83 2.66 -15.50
CA ALA A 142 4.99 4.10 -15.54
C ALA A 142 6.25 4.55 -16.30
N TRP A 143 7.35 3.79 -16.16
CA TRP A 143 8.62 4.07 -16.84
C TRP A 143 8.57 3.76 -18.35
N ASN A 144 7.85 2.70 -18.75
CA ASN A 144 7.85 2.20 -20.12
C ASN A 144 6.62 2.59 -20.94
N GLY A 145 5.63 3.20 -20.29
CA GLY A 145 4.38 3.67 -20.88
C GLY A 145 4.56 4.82 -21.88
N PRO A 146 3.52 5.10 -22.68
CA PRO A 146 3.46 6.22 -23.61
C PRO A 146 3.48 7.59 -22.94
#